data_AF-A0A6M0CI11-F1
#
_entry.id   AF-A0A6M0CI11-F1
#
_cell.length_a   1.000
_cell.length_b   1.000
_cell.length_c   1.000
_cell.angle_alpha   90.00
_cell.angle_beta   90.00
_cell.angle_gamma   90.00
#
_symmetry.space_group_name_H-M   'P 1'
#
loop_
_entity.id
_entity.type
_entity.pdbx_description
1 polymer ?
#
loop_
_entity_poly.entity_id
_entity_poly.type
_entity_poly.pdbx_seq_one_letter_code
_entity_poly.pdbx_strand_id
1 'polypeptide(L)'
;MKAKILVIAIFFLFTGQVHSQTQEQQEQIEKAKRMLDSIKNLPQYKEAMERAKNAMDMIPKSVLEKGREENLRRKQQKEEEKKALAAKNKISREKGMNEYYWRNRIASDTAGKFENWSFGNVEIRSRYRNKEMKWEELKMGTISSDGTVNIKLPAIDTFTLRTMNQHQHETEMVLTKDEWLTYSNPNTGYFSTRFTMDIFQGEKRLGTLSLGNDVVPVVNLNSPFGYGKPGDGYTAFWVYVSETNSITGTKSMETANPNDAGKITHNLHFKQGWNIIKVKVSGKINTLRTGKEQWKNKEHTAMTSLPSDCKFFFLSPEIKH
;
A
#
# COMPACT_ATOMS: atom_id res chain seq x y z
N MET A 1 14.97 -50.53 -12.26
CA MET A 1 14.38 -49.25 -12.72
C MET A 1 14.35 -48.13 -11.67
N LYS A 2 14.36 -48.42 -10.36
CA LYS A 2 14.26 -47.39 -9.29
C LYS A 2 15.55 -46.59 -8.99
N ALA A 3 16.73 -47.06 -9.43
CA ALA A 3 18.02 -46.40 -9.15
C ALA A 3 18.39 -45.24 -10.10
N LYS A 4 17.73 -45.11 -11.26
CA LYS A 4 18.06 -44.10 -12.28
C LYS A 4 17.37 -42.75 -12.08
N ILE A 5 16.35 -42.68 -11.20
CA ILE A 5 15.56 -41.47 -10.95
C ILE A 5 16.19 -40.59 -9.85
N LEU A 6 17.03 -41.16 -8.97
CA LEU A 6 17.60 -40.45 -7.82
C LEU A 6 18.71 -39.45 -8.19
N VAL A 7 19.42 -39.69 -9.30
CA VAL A 7 20.62 -38.90 -9.69
C VAL A 7 20.25 -37.53 -10.28
N ILE A 8 19.04 -37.38 -10.83
CA ILE A 8 18.58 -36.12 -11.45
C ILE A 8 17.99 -35.16 -10.39
N ALA A 9 17.49 -35.67 -9.27
CA ALA A 9 16.91 -34.85 -8.19
C ALA A 9 17.96 -34.04 -7.39
N ILE A 10 19.21 -34.51 -7.33
CA ILE A 10 20.27 -33.88 -6.53
C ILE A 10 20.86 -32.63 -7.22
N PHE A 11 20.72 -32.52 -8.55
CA PHE A 11 21.32 -31.41 -9.31
C PHE A 11 20.52 -30.09 -9.24
N PHE A 12 19.27 -30.10 -8.78
CA PHE A 12 18.38 -28.93 -8.80
C PHE A 12 18.32 -28.13 -7.48
N LEU A 13 19.02 -28.55 -6.42
CA LEU A 13 18.92 -27.92 -5.09
C LEU A 13 19.94 -26.81 -4.79
N PHE A 14 20.82 -26.41 -5.72
CA PHE A 14 21.95 -25.52 -5.40
C PHE A 14 22.00 -24.19 -6.18
N THR A 15 20.85 -23.51 -6.34
CA THR A 15 20.85 -22.10 -6.77
C THR A 15 19.88 -21.26 -5.93
N GLY A 16 20.27 -20.94 -4.69
CA GLY A 16 19.49 -20.02 -3.87
C GLY A 16 20.04 -19.82 -2.46
N GLN A 17 20.68 -18.68 -2.24
CA GLN A 17 20.94 -17.99 -0.98
C GLN A 17 21.81 -18.69 0.10
N VAL A 18 22.97 -18.06 0.34
CA VAL A 18 23.89 -18.35 1.44
C VAL A 18 23.30 -17.82 2.74
N HIS A 19 22.70 -18.70 3.56
CA HIS A 19 22.53 -18.52 5.01
C HIS A 19 22.78 -19.88 5.69
N SER A 20 23.82 -19.93 6.51
CA SER A 20 24.25 -21.01 7.43
C SER A 20 23.71 -22.42 7.15
N GLN A 21 24.45 -23.22 6.36
CA GLN A 21 24.20 -24.66 6.27
C GLN A 21 24.42 -25.31 7.64
N THR A 22 23.46 -26.13 8.09
CA THR A 22 23.58 -26.88 9.34
C THR A 22 24.68 -27.94 9.22
N GLN A 23 25.28 -28.34 10.34
CA GLN A 23 26.33 -29.37 10.37
C GLN A 23 25.89 -30.68 9.70
N GLU A 24 24.62 -31.04 9.86
CA GLU A 24 23.99 -32.20 9.22
C GLU A 24 23.91 -32.07 7.68
N GLN A 25 23.69 -30.87 7.15
CA GLN A 25 23.73 -30.62 5.70
C GLN A 25 25.15 -30.73 5.14
N GLN A 26 26.16 -30.28 5.90
CA GLN A 26 27.56 -30.43 5.50
C GLN A 26 27.98 -31.90 5.44
N GLU A 27 27.57 -32.73 6.41
CA GLU A 27 27.83 -34.18 6.39
C GLU A 27 27.15 -34.87 5.21
N GLN A 28 25.91 -34.50 4.89
CA GLN A 28 25.21 -35.05 3.72
C GLN A 28 25.92 -34.66 2.41
N ILE A 29 26.44 -33.43 2.31
CA ILE A 29 27.23 -32.96 1.16
C ILE A 29 28.54 -33.75 1.06
N GLU A 30 29.21 -34.00 2.17
CA GLU A 30 30.48 -34.73 2.17
C GLU A 30 30.28 -36.22 1.81
N LYS A 31 29.22 -36.85 2.33
CA LYS A 31 28.83 -38.21 1.97
C LYS A 31 28.47 -38.32 0.48
N ALA A 32 27.74 -37.34 -0.06
CA ALA A 32 27.44 -37.28 -1.48
C ALA A 32 28.71 -37.12 -2.34
N LYS A 33 29.68 -36.29 -1.91
CA LYS A 33 30.98 -36.16 -2.59
C LYS A 33 31.75 -37.47 -2.60
N ARG A 34 31.85 -38.17 -1.46
CA ARG A 34 32.54 -39.47 -1.38
C ARG A 34 31.88 -40.54 -2.24
N MET A 35 30.55 -40.57 -2.30
CA MET A 35 29.81 -41.47 -3.20
C MET A 35 30.07 -41.13 -4.67
N LEU A 36 30.09 -39.84 -5.03
CA LEU A 36 30.42 -39.39 -6.38
C LEU A 36 31.83 -39.82 -6.78
N ASP A 37 32.81 -39.68 -5.90
CA ASP A 37 34.20 -40.04 -6.16
C ASP A 37 34.39 -41.57 -6.26
N SER A 38 33.64 -42.34 -5.47
CA SER A 38 33.59 -43.81 -5.60
C SER A 38 33.01 -44.23 -6.96
N ILE A 39 31.92 -43.59 -7.40
CA ILE A 39 31.31 -43.86 -8.72
C ILE A 39 32.28 -43.48 -9.84
N LYS A 40 32.98 -42.35 -9.74
CA LYS A 40 33.97 -41.92 -10.73
C LYS A 40 35.15 -42.88 -10.89
N ASN A 41 35.46 -43.64 -9.84
CA ASN A 41 36.55 -44.59 -9.84
C ASN A 41 36.19 -45.98 -10.34
N LEU A 42 34.90 -46.29 -10.54
CA LEU A 42 34.47 -47.56 -11.11
C LEU A 42 34.99 -47.73 -12.55
N PRO A 43 35.53 -48.91 -12.92
CA PRO A 43 36.01 -49.17 -14.28
C PRO A 43 34.97 -48.88 -15.36
N GLN A 44 33.71 -49.25 -15.10
CA GLN A 44 32.59 -48.99 -16.01
C GLN A 44 32.32 -47.49 -16.21
N TYR A 45 32.51 -46.68 -15.18
CA TYR A 45 32.37 -45.22 -15.29
C TYR A 45 33.54 -44.61 -16.05
N LYS A 46 34.77 -45.07 -15.81
CA LYS A 46 35.95 -44.64 -16.56
C LYS A 46 35.85 -45.01 -18.04
N GLU A 47 35.41 -46.22 -18.35
CA GLU A 47 35.14 -46.65 -19.74
C GLU A 47 34.02 -45.83 -20.39
N ALA A 48 32.93 -45.56 -19.67
CA ALA A 48 31.84 -44.73 -20.18
C ALA A 48 32.30 -43.28 -20.43
N MET A 49 33.16 -42.73 -19.56
CA MET A 49 33.76 -41.40 -19.71
C MET A 49 34.74 -41.35 -20.88
N GLU A 50 35.59 -42.37 -21.05
CA GLU A 50 36.49 -42.49 -22.20
C GLU A 50 35.70 -42.62 -23.51
N ARG A 51 34.65 -43.45 -23.55
CA ARG A 51 33.75 -43.52 -24.71
C ARG A 51 33.07 -42.19 -25.00
N ALA A 52 32.62 -41.47 -23.97
CA ALA A 52 32.02 -40.14 -24.11
C ALA A 52 33.03 -39.09 -24.60
N LYS A 53 34.27 -39.15 -24.11
CA LYS A 53 35.37 -38.27 -24.52
C LYS A 53 35.77 -38.53 -25.98
N ASN A 54 35.99 -39.79 -26.36
CA ASN A 54 36.28 -40.18 -27.73
C ASN A 54 35.12 -39.81 -28.68
N ALA A 55 33.86 -39.97 -28.27
CA ALA A 55 32.71 -39.53 -29.05
C ALA A 55 32.61 -37.99 -29.15
N MET A 56 33.00 -37.25 -28.11
CA MET A 56 33.09 -35.78 -28.15
C MET A 56 34.22 -35.28 -29.04
N ASP A 57 35.36 -35.95 -29.05
CA ASP A 57 36.52 -35.60 -29.90
C ASP A 57 36.24 -35.84 -31.40
N MET A 58 35.26 -36.69 -31.74
CA MET A 58 34.76 -36.87 -33.11
C MET A 58 33.77 -35.79 -33.57
N ILE A 59 33.26 -34.94 -32.67
CA ILE A 59 32.37 -33.84 -33.02
C ILE A 59 33.24 -32.63 -33.43
N PRO A 60 33.10 -32.10 -34.66
CA PRO A 60 33.84 -30.91 -35.06
C PRO A 60 33.59 -29.76 -34.09
N LYS A 61 34.67 -29.08 -33.64
CA LYS A 61 34.58 -27.94 -32.70
C LYS A 61 33.55 -26.89 -33.13
N SER A 62 33.42 -26.67 -34.44
CA SER A 62 32.43 -25.75 -35.04
C SER A 62 30.96 -26.13 -34.76
N VAL A 63 30.64 -27.42 -34.64
CA VAL A 63 29.29 -27.91 -34.31
C VAL A 63 29.01 -27.71 -32.82
N LEU A 64 30.01 -27.92 -31.97
CA LEU A 64 29.90 -27.73 -30.53
C LEU A 64 29.74 -26.24 -30.16
N GLU A 65 30.47 -25.36 -30.85
CA GLU A 65 30.35 -23.90 -30.70
C GLU A 65 28.99 -23.38 -31.17
N LYS A 66 28.51 -23.81 -32.35
CA LYS A 66 27.16 -23.48 -32.83
C LYS A 66 26.07 -23.92 -31.86
N GLY A 67 26.17 -25.14 -31.31
CA GLY A 67 25.21 -25.64 -30.31
C GLY A 67 25.24 -24.86 -28.99
N ARG A 68 26.39 -24.32 -28.58
CA ARG A 68 26.51 -23.45 -27.40
C ARG A 68 25.92 -22.06 -27.67
N GLU A 69 26.21 -21.46 -28.81
CA GLU A 69 25.64 -20.17 -29.21
C GLU A 69 24.12 -20.23 -29.35
N GLU A 70 23.58 -21.29 -29.96
CA GLU A 70 22.13 -21.47 -30.09
C GLU A 70 21.45 -21.64 -28.72
N ASN A 71 22.07 -22.40 -27.81
CA ASN A 71 21.56 -22.54 -26.45
C ASN A 71 21.64 -21.22 -25.65
N LEU A 72 22.70 -20.43 -25.85
CA LEU A 72 22.84 -19.11 -25.23
C LEU A 72 21.75 -18.16 -25.75
N ARG A 73 21.53 -18.11 -27.08
CA ARG A 73 20.43 -17.34 -27.70
C ARG A 73 19.06 -17.79 -27.19
N ARG A 74 18.79 -19.09 -27.10
CA ARG A 74 17.51 -19.61 -26.57
C ARG A 74 17.32 -19.24 -25.09
N LYS A 75 18.38 -19.24 -24.28
CA LYS A 75 18.31 -18.79 -22.88
C LYS A 75 18.03 -17.30 -22.78
N GLN A 76 18.72 -16.48 -23.58
CA GLN A 76 18.48 -15.03 -23.64
C GLN A 76 17.05 -14.70 -24.09
N GLN A 77 16.56 -15.36 -25.15
CA GLN A 77 15.18 -15.20 -25.62
C GLN A 77 14.16 -15.59 -24.55
N LYS A 78 14.35 -16.71 -23.84
CA LYS A 78 13.47 -17.11 -22.74
C LYS A 78 13.49 -16.12 -21.57
N GLU A 79 14.64 -15.53 -21.25
CA GLU A 79 14.73 -14.49 -20.23
C GLU A 79 14.04 -13.19 -20.65
N GLU A 80 14.20 -12.78 -21.92
CA GLU A 80 13.53 -11.61 -22.49
C GLU A 80 12.00 -11.80 -22.54
N GLU A 81 11.53 -12.97 -22.96
CA GLU A 81 10.10 -13.33 -22.92
C GLU A 81 9.55 -13.32 -21.50
N LYS A 82 10.31 -13.87 -20.54
CA LYS A 82 9.91 -13.86 -19.12
C LYS A 82 9.87 -12.44 -18.57
N LYS A 83 10.82 -11.58 -18.92
CA LYS A 83 10.83 -10.15 -18.56
C LYS A 83 9.66 -9.40 -19.21
N ALA A 84 9.36 -9.66 -20.48
CA ALA A 84 8.25 -9.07 -21.20
C ALA A 84 6.89 -9.51 -20.63
N LEU A 85 6.74 -10.79 -20.28
CA LEU A 85 5.53 -11.33 -19.65
C LEU A 85 5.34 -10.76 -18.23
N ALA A 86 6.41 -10.67 -17.44
CA ALA A 86 6.37 -10.03 -16.13
C ALA A 86 5.98 -8.54 -16.23
N ALA A 87 6.51 -7.82 -17.23
CA ALA A 87 6.15 -6.44 -17.50
C ALA A 87 4.67 -6.30 -17.91
N LYS A 88 4.16 -7.15 -18.82
CA LYS A 88 2.73 -7.17 -19.19
C LYS A 88 1.82 -7.49 -18.00
N ASN A 89 2.17 -8.48 -17.19
CA ASN A 89 1.39 -8.85 -15.99
C ASN A 89 1.38 -7.73 -14.95
N LYS A 90 2.49 -7.01 -14.78
CA LYS A 90 2.57 -5.83 -13.92
C LYS A 90 1.63 -4.72 -14.41
N ILE A 91 1.66 -4.39 -15.70
CA ILE A 91 0.78 -3.37 -16.31
C ILE A 91 -0.70 -3.76 -16.17
N SER A 92 -1.04 -5.02 -16.44
CA SER A 92 -2.42 -5.53 -16.29
C SER A 92 -2.91 -5.44 -14.85
N ARG A 93 -2.07 -5.82 -13.87
CA ARG A 93 -2.38 -5.74 -12.44
C ARG A 93 -2.53 -4.30 -11.95
N GLU A 94 -1.66 -3.39 -12.38
CA GLU A 94 -1.75 -1.95 -12.06
C GLU A 94 -3.00 -1.31 -12.68
N LYS A 95 -3.40 -1.72 -13.89
CA LYS A 95 -4.63 -1.25 -14.53
C LYS A 95 -5.89 -1.74 -13.79
N GLY A 96 -5.95 -3.03 -13.45
CA GLY A 96 -7.09 -3.61 -12.72
C GLY A 96 -7.24 -3.07 -11.30
N MET A 97 -6.13 -2.84 -10.58
CA MET A 97 -6.18 -2.23 -9.25
C MET A 97 -6.66 -0.78 -9.31
N ASN A 98 -6.19 0.02 -10.28
CA ASN A 98 -6.67 1.38 -10.44
C ASN A 98 -8.18 1.41 -10.70
N GLU A 99 -8.69 0.61 -11.64
CA GLU A 99 -10.13 0.60 -11.96
C GLU A 99 -11.02 0.24 -10.76
N TYR A 100 -10.59 -0.68 -9.88
CA TYR A 100 -11.35 -1.07 -8.69
C TYR A 100 -11.61 0.10 -7.72
N TYR A 101 -10.59 0.93 -7.42
CA TYR A 101 -10.73 2.02 -6.45
C TYR A 101 -11.50 3.22 -7.01
N TRP A 102 -11.48 3.41 -8.33
CA TRP A 102 -12.16 4.53 -9.00
C TRP A 102 -13.63 4.22 -9.32
N ARG A 103 -13.95 3.01 -9.77
CA ARG A 103 -15.30 2.68 -10.26
C ARG A 103 -16.28 2.27 -9.16
N ASN A 104 -15.78 1.74 -8.04
CA ASN A 104 -16.65 1.19 -6.99
C ASN A 104 -17.03 2.21 -5.91
N ARG A 105 -16.87 3.51 -6.20
CA ARG A 105 -17.26 4.59 -5.30
C ARG A 105 -18.53 5.26 -5.78
N ILE A 106 -19.53 5.28 -4.92
CA ILE A 106 -20.74 6.07 -5.10
C ILE A 106 -20.49 7.41 -4.41
N ALA A 107 -20.63 8.51 -5.14
CA ALA A 107 -20.55 9.85 -4.58
C ALA A 107 -21.96 10.35 -4.25
N SER A 108 -22.10 11.06 -3.12
CA SER A 108 -23.31 11.84 -2.85
C SER A 108 -23.29 13.13 -3.66
N ASP A 109 -24.44 13.80 -3.73
CA ASP A 109 -24.47 15.23 -4.02
C ASP A 109 -23.87 16.06 -2.86
N THR A 110 -23.85 17.38 -3.00
CA THR A 110 -23.37 18.32 -1.98
C THR A 110 -24.34 18.50 -0.80
N ALA A 111 -25.58 18.02 -0.93
CA ALA A 111 -26.53 17.95 0.19
C ALA A 111 -26.35 16.66 1.03
N GLY A 112 -25.46 15.76 0.59
CA GLY A 112 -25.17 14.51 1.27
C GLY A 112 -26.14 13.39 0.93
N LYS A 113 -26.82 13.43 -0.23
CA LYS A 113 -27.73 12.38 -0.69
C LYS A 113 -27.11 11.52 -1.79
N PHE A 114 -27.23 10.20 -1.67
CA PHE A 114 -26.85 9.24 -2.70
C PHE A 114 -28.05 8.90 -3.60
N GLU A 115 -27.94 9.13 -4.90
CA GLU A 115 -29.06 8.96 -5.86
C GLU A 115 -29.55 7.51 -5.99
N ASN A 116 -28.64 6.54 -5.93
CA ASN A 116 -28.94 5.11 -6.14
C ASN A 116 -28.65 4.27 -4.89
N TRP A 117 -29.05 4.77 -3.72
CA TRP A 117 -28.82 4.07 -2.45
C TRP A 117 -29.77 2.88 -2.27
N SER A 118 -29.22 1.67 -2.20
CA SER A 118 -30.00 0.42 -2.13
C SER A 118 -29.75 -0.40 -0.86
N PHE A 119 -29.00 0.14 0.12
CA PHE A 119 -28.61 -0.60 1.32
C PHE A 119 -29.58 -0.39 2.50
N GLY A 120 -30.69 0.32 2.30
CA GLY A 120 -31.66 0.64 3.36
C GLY A 120 -31.07 1.57 4.42
N ASN A 121 -31.60 1.50 5.65
CA ASN A 121 -31.06 2.29 6.76
C ASN A 121 -29.77 1.65 7.29
N VAL A 122 -28.70 2.44 7.39
CA VAL A 122 -27.38 1.98 7.86
C VAL A 122 -26.79 2.96 8.86
N GLU A 123 -25.82 2.48 9.63
CA GLU A 123 -25.09 3.25 10.62
C GLU A 123 -23.70 3.63 10.10
N ILE A 124 -23.25 4.83 10.47
CA ILE A 124 -21.89 5.30 10.25
C ILE A 124 -21.15 5.14 11.58
N ARG A 125 -20.08 4.35 11.60
CA ARG A 125 -19.28 4.08 12.80
C ARG A 125 -17.80 4.41 12.55
N SER A 126 -17.11 4.91 13.56
CA SER A 126 -15.65 5.07 13.55
C SER A 126 -15.02 4.07 14.51
N ARG A 127 -14.08 3.26 14.03
CA ARG A 127 -13.32 2.34 14.88
C ARG A 127 -12.06 2.99 15.41
N TYR A 128 -11.81 2.83 16.70
CA TYR A 128 -10.61 3.36 17.35
C TYR A 128 -10.04 2.36 18.35
N ARG A 129 -8.81 2.62 18.80
CA ARG A 129 -8.18 1.86 19.88
C ARG A 129 -8.21 2.67 21.16
N ASN A 130 -8.87 2.14 22.18
CA ASN A 130 -8.89 2.73 23.52
C ASN A 130 -7.50 2.71 24.18
N LYS A 131 -7.36 3.21 25.41
CA LYS A 131 -6.07 3.26 26.13
C LYS A 131 -5.44 1.87 26.35
N GLU A 132 -6.24 0.81 26.49
CA GLU A 132 -5.77 -0.58 26.54
C GLU A 132 -5.54 -1.22 25.16
N MET A 133 -5.56 -0.44 24.08
CA MET A 133 -5.38 -0.89 22.70
C MET A 133 -6.46 -1.84 22.18
N LYS A 134 -7.61 -1.92 22.87
CA LYS A 134 -8.79 -2.66 22.41
C LYS A 134 -9.56 -1.86 21.38
N TRP A 135 -10.14 -2.57 20.40
CA TRP A 135 -10.98 -1.95 19.39
C TRP A 135 -12.34 -1.61 19.98
N GLU A 136 -12.75 -0.37 19.79
CA GLU A 136 -14.06 0.16 20.14
C GLU A 136 -14.66 0.88 18.93
N GLU A 137 -15.98 1.06 18.96
CA GLU A 137 -16.74 1.71 17.89
C GLU A 137 -17.47 2.93 18.43
N LEU A 138 -17.43 4.00 17.64
CA LEU A 138 -18.13 5.24 17.92
C LEU A 138 -19.19 5.46 16.84
N LYS A 139 -20.47 5.52 17.22
CA LYS A 139 -21.55 5.84 16.27
C LYS A 139 -21.50 7.32 15.91
N MET A 140 -21.29 7.61 14.62
CA MET A 140 -21.08 8.95 14.07
C MET A 140 -22.31 9.50 13.34
N GLY A 141 -23.26 8.64 12.98
CA GLY A 141 -24.40 9.04 12.18
C GLY A 141 -25.10 7.85 11.52
N THR A 142 -25.90 8.16 10.50
CA THR A 142 -26.69 7.20 9.73
C THR A 142 -26.75 7.61 8.26
N ILE A 143 -27.04 6.65 7.39
CA ILE A 143 -27.54 6.93 6.04
C ILE A 143 -28.94 6.31 5.97
N SER A 144 -29.96 7.14 5.71
CA SER A 144 -31.35 6.67 5.62
C SER A 144 -31.59 5.85 4.36
N SER A 145 -32.73 5.16 4.31
CA SER A 145 -33.12 4.33 3.18
C SER A 145 -33.23 5.08 1.84
N ASP A 146 -33.39 6.40 1.87
CA ASP A 146 -33.40 7.26 0.68
C ASP A 146 -31.99 7.77 0.27
N GLY A 147 -30.94 7.32 0.96
CA GLY A 147 -29.55 7.69 0.69
C GLY A 147 -29.09 8.99 1.35
N THR A 148 -29.90 9.62 2.19
CA THR A 148 -29.51 10.86 2.88
C THR A 148 -28.57 10.58 4.04
N VAL A 149 -27.39 11.21 4.04
CA VAL A 149 -26.40 11.12 5.12
C VAL A 149 -26.79 12.09 6.25
N ASN A 150 -26.88 11.57 7.47
CA ASN A 150 -27.09 12.36 8.68
C ASN A 150 -25.97 12.09 9.69
N ILE A 151 -25.14 13.11 9.92
CA ILE A 151 -24.02 13.04 10.86
C ILE A 151 -24.48 13.58 12.22
N LYS A 152 -24.34 12.76 13.25
CA LYS A 152 -24.61 13.12 14.64
C LYS A 152 -23.40 12.75 15.48
N LEU A 153 -22.49 13.71 15.62
CA LEU A 153 -21.24 13.53 16.35
C LEU A 153 -21.54 13.33 17.85
N PRO A 154 -21.07 12.25 18.48
CA PRO A 154 -21.34 11.98 19.89
C PRO A 154 -20.42 12.81 20.79
N ALA A 155 -20.76 12.89 22.08
CA ALA A 155 -19.80 13.34 23.08
C ALA A 155 -18.62 12.35 23.14
N ILE A 156 -17.41 12.86 23.36
CA ILE A 156 -16.20 12.05 23.49
C ILE A 156 -15.80 11.96 24.95
N ASP A 157 -15.62 10.73 25.45
CA ASP A 157 -15.07 10.50 26.77
C ASP A 157 -13.55 10.77 26.80
N THR A 158 -13.09 11.50 27.80
CA THR A 158 -11.66 11.74 28.09
C THR A 158 -10.83 10.46 28.19
N PHE A 159 -11.41 9.31 28.52
CA PHE A 159 -10.70 8.03 28.52
C PHE A 159 -10.35 7.53 27.11
N THR A 160 -11.04 8.00 26.06
CA THR A 160 -10.73 7.66 24.67
C THR A 160 -9.66 8.57 24.04
N LEU A 161 -9.37 9.71 24.67
CA LEU A 161 -8.44 10.71 24.14
C LEU A 161 -6.98 10.33 24.42
N ARG A 162 -6.17 10.52 23.39
CA ARG A 162 -4.69 10.48 23.46
C ARG A 162 -4.14 11.89 23.36
N THR A 163 -2.91 12.13 23.81
CA THR A 163 -2.32 13.47 23.63
C THR A 163 -1.96 13.67 22.16
N MET A 164 -2.20 14.88 21.66
CA MET A 164 -2.02 15.23 20.25
C MET A 164 -0.60 14.98 19.72
N ASN A 165 0.41 15.06 20.58
CA ASN A 165 1.81 14.83 20.22
C ASN A 165 2.27 13.35 20.23
N GLN A 166 1.37 12.40 20.56
CA GLN A 166 1.74 10.98 20.58
C GLN A 166 1.96 10.44 19.17
N HIS A 167 3.03 9.66 18.99
CA HIS A 167 3.40 9.09 17.69
C HIS A 167 2.33 8.17 17.13
N GLN A 168 1.43 7.60 17.94
CA GLN A 168 0.44 6.60 17.54
C GLN A 168 -0.60 7.06 16.49
N HIS A 169 -0.55 8.34 16.09
CA HIS A 169 -1.25 8.85 14.91
C HIS A 169 -0.52 8.53 13.60
N GLU A 170 0.48 7.62 13.55
CA GLU A 170 1.28 7.32 12.34
C GLU A 170 0.45 7.02 11.08
N THR A 171 -0.76 6.47 11.24
CA THR A 171 -1.68 6.24 10.10
C THR A 171 -2.37 7.52 9.61
N GLU A 172 -2.48 8.52 10.47
CA GLU A 172 -2.92 9.87 10.15
C GLU A 172 -1.68 10.71 9.83
N MET A 173 -1.28 10.67 8.56
CA MET A 173 -0.15 11.44 7.98
C MET A 173 -0.23 12.97 8.17
N VAL A 174 -1.17 13.46 8.96
CA VAL A 174 -1.40 14.86 9.29
C VAL A 174 -0.74 15.25 10.62
N LEU A 175 -0.59 14.33 11.58
CA LEU A 175 -0.15 14.67 12.95
C LEU A 175 1.09 13.89 13.41
N THR A 176 2.00 13.57 12.50
CA THR A 176 3.32 13.07 12.90
C THR A 176 4.08 14.17 13.63
N LYS A 177 4.58 13.88 14.84
CA LYS A 177 5.48 14.80 15.55
C LYS A 177 6.71 15.01 14.68
N ASP A 178 6.82 16.21 14.11
CA ASP A 178 7.91 16.60 13.22
C ASP A 178 8.43 17.96 13.68
N GLU A 179 9.74 18.18 13.57
CA GLU A 179 10.43 19.32 14.21
C GLU A 179 10.00 20.68 13.62
N TRP A 180 9.44 20.68 12.40
CA TRP A 180 8.94 21.90 11.74
C TRP A 180 7.51 22.28 12.15
N LEU A 181 6.86 21.50 13.02
CA LEU A 181 5.52 21.79 13.52
C LEU A 181 5.59 22.41 14.92
N THR A 182 4.90 23.54 15.10
CA THR A 182 4.70 24.20 16.40
C THR A 182 3.29 23.93 16.90
N TYR A 183 3.18 23.55 18.16
CA TYR A 183 1.91 23.28 18.84
C TYR A 183 1.70 24.32 19.93
N SER A 184 0.52 24.93 20.03
CA SER A 184 0.23 25.81 21.18
C SER A 184 0.06 25.03 22.49
N ASN A 185 -0.48 23.80 22.41
CA ASN A 185 -0.56 22.87 23.54
C ASN A 185 -0.38 21.42 23.03
N PRO A 186 0.82 20.83 23.13
CA PRO A 186 1.06 19.47 22.63
C PRO A 186 0.36 18.37 23.44
N ASN A 187 -0.15 18.69 24.64
CA ASN A 187 -0.77 17.73 25.57
C ASN A 187 -2.30 17.68 25.45
N THR A 188 -2.91 18.49 24.58
CA THR A 188 -4.36 18.46 24.34
C THR A 188 -4.82 17.06 23.96
N GLY A 189 -5.92 16.60 24.56
CA GLY A 189 -6.56 15.34 24.21
C GLY A 189 -7.13 15.40 22.80
N TYR A 190 -6.85 14.38 21.99
CA TYR A 190 -7.15 14.31 20.58
C TYR A 190 -7.77 12.96 20.21
N PHE A 191 -8.77 13.01 19.34
CA PHE A 191 -9.38 11.86 18.69
C PHE A 191 -9.62 12.19 17.22
N SER A 192 -9.59 11.19 16.35
CA SER A 192 -9.80 11.35 14.92
C SER A 192 -10.58 10.16 14.36
N THR A 193 -11.49 10.46 13.44
CA THR A 193 -12.18 9.42 12.67
C THR A 193 -11.28 8.78 11.62
N ARG A 194 -10.05 9.28 11.45
CA ARG A 194 -9.20 9.04 10.29
C ARG A 194 -9.92 9.47 9.00
N PHE A 195 -9.29 9.25 7.85
CA PHE A 195 -9.85 9.62 6.56
C PHE A 195 -11.07 8.78 6.11
N THR A 196 -11.41 7.71 6.84
CA THR A 196 -12.51 6.81 6.50
C THR A 196 -13.28 6.38 7.73
N MET A 197 -14.61 6.45 7.66
CA MET A 197 -15.51 5.80 8.61
C MET A 197 -16.04 4.50 8.00
N ASP A 198 -16.57 3.61 8.83
CA ASP A 198 -17.16 2.35 8.42
C ASP A 198 -18.69 2.44 8.37
N ILE A 199 -19.30 1.76 7.39
CA ILE A 199 -20.75 1.68 7.23
C ILE A 199 -21.24 0.30 7.63
N PHE A 200 -22.28 0.25 8.46
CA PHE A 200 -22.83 -0.98 9.03
C PHE A 200 -24.33 -1.12 8.83
N GLN A 201 -24.77 -2.33 8.52
CA GLN A 201 -26.17 -2.74 8.60
C GLN A 201 -26.29 -3.83 9.66
N GLY A 202 -26.82 -3.45 10.84
CA GLY A 202 -26.65 -4.26 12.05
C GLY A 202 -25.17 -4.48 12.33
N GLU A 203 -24.75 -5.75 12.42
CA GLU A 203 -23.34 -6.12 12.63
C GLU A 203 -22.56 -6.35 11.33
N LYS A 204 -23.21 -6.32 10.16
CA LYS A 204 -22.53 -6.49 8.87
C LYS A 204 -21.89 -5.17 8.44
N ARG A 205 -20.56 -5.15 8.32
CA ARG A 205 -19.83 -4.04 7.67
C ARG A 205 -20.07 -4.08 6.16
N LEU A 206 -20.66 -3.01 5.63
CA LEU A 206 -20.99 -2.86 4.21
C LEU A 206 -19.92 -2.15 3.39
N GLY A 207 -19.07 -1.34 4.02
CA GLY A 207 -18.09 -0.53 3.30
C GLY A 207 -17.48 0.59 4.12
N THR A 208 -16.89 1.55 3.43
CA THR A 208 -16.31 2.76 4.04
C THR A 208 -16.89 4.03 3.45
N LEU A 209 -16.91 5.08 4.27
CA LEU A 209 -17.33 6.43 3.90
C LEU A 209 -16.15 7.38 4.03
N SER A 210 -15.92 8.20 3.02
CA SER A 210 -14.88 9.25 3.01
C SER A 210 -15.50 10.58 2.61
N LEU A 211 -14.83 11.69 2.92
CA LEU A 211 -15.30 13.03 2.58
C LEU A 211 -14.28 13.77 1.72
N GLY A 212 -14.76 14.57 0.78
CA GLY A 212 -13.94 15.42 -0.07
C GLY A 212 -14.77 16.11 -1.13
N ASN A 213 -14.13 16.76 -2.10
CA ASN A 213 -14.86 17.32 -3.25
C ASN A 213 -14.71 16.48 -4.52
N ASP A 214 -13.67 15.64 -4.60
CA ASP A 214 -13.38 14.80 -5.76
C ASP A 214 -12.87 13.42 -5.32
N VAL A 215 -13.19 12.39 -6.11
CA VAL A 215 -12.79 11.01 -5.84
C VAL A 215 -11.27 10.85 -5.83
N VAL A 216 -10.56 11.57 -6.71
CA VAL A 216 -9.10 11.49 -6.90
C VAL A 216 -8.31 11.82 -5.64
N PRO A 217 -8.44 13.03 -5.06
CA PRO A 217 -7.76 13.37 -3.82
C PRO A 217 -8.23 12.48 -2.65
N VAL A 218 -9.52 12.11 -2.59
CA VAL A 218 -10.04 11.23 -1.53
C VAL A 218 -9.38 9.86 -1.55
N VAL A 219 -9.30 9.20 -2.71
CA VAL A 219 -8.69 7.86 -2.81
C VAL A 219 -7.19 7.92 -2.54
N ASN A 220 -6.50 8.88 -3.13
CA ASN A 220 -5.05 8.93 -3.05
C ASN A 220 -4.56 9.35 -1.67
N LEU A 221 -5.24 10.28 -0.98
CA LEU A 221 -4.85 10.70 0.37
C LEU A 221 -5.17 9.63 1.42
N ASN A 222 -6.15 8.76 1.13
CA ASN A 222 -6.53 7.66 2.01
C ASN A 222 -5.70 6.39 1.76
N SER A 223 -4.86 6.38 0.72
CA SER A 223 -4.03 5.24 0.35
C SER A 223 -2.61 5.40 0.88
N PRO A 224 -2.12 4.49 1.73
CA PRO A 224 -0.74 4.54 2.22
C PRO A 224 0.30 4.30 1.10
N PHE A 225 -0.12 3.81 -0.07
CA PHE A 225 0.78 3.46 -1.17
C PHE A 225 0.74 4.45 -2.35
N GLY A 226 -0.14 5.46 -2.30
CA GLY A 226 -0.29 6.51 -3.30
C GLY A 226 -0.45 5.97 -4.73
N TYR A 227 -1.68 5.90 -5.26
CA TYR A 227 -1.95 5.31 -6.60
C TYR A 227 -1.41 6.15 -7.78
N GLY A 228 -0.50 7.08 -7.53
CA GLY A 228 0.38 7.68 -8.53
C GLY A 228 -0.31 8.62 -9.52
N LYS A 229 -1.49 9.13 -9.18
CA LYS A 229 -2.23 10.10 -10.01
C LYS A 229 -2.62 11.32 -9.17
N PRO A 230 -1.72 12.29 -8.95
CA PRO A 230 -2.12 13.53 -8.30
C PRO A 230 -3.25 14.18 -9.10
N GLY A 231 -4.31 14.53 -8.39
CA GLY A 231 -5.39 15.39 -8.85
C GLY A 231 -5.66 16.45 -7.79
N ASP A 232 -6.09 17.62 -8.23
CA ASP A 232 -6.39 18.74 -7.35
C ASP A 232 -7.71 18.50 -6.61
N GLY A 233 -7.83 19.07 -5.41
CA GLY A 233 -9.03 18.99 -4.58
C GLY A 233 -8.67 18.73 -3.12
N TYR A 234 -9.55 18.09 -2.37
CA TYR A 234 -9.30 17.81 -0.97
C TYR A 234 -10.02 16.55 -0.45
N THR A 235 -9.50 16.04 0.66
CA THR A 235 -10.21 15.12 1.56
C THR A 235 -10.46 15.83 2.89
N ALA A 236 -11.46 15.39 3.65
CA ALA A 236 -11.78 15.91 4.96
C ALA A 236 -12.12 14.79 5.94
N PHE A 237 -11.91 15.03 7.23
CA PHE A 237 -12.27 14.10 8.29
C PHE A 237 -12.50 14.82 9.61
N TRP A 238 -13.26 14.20 10.50
CA TRP A 238 -13.57 14.76 11.82
C TRP A 238 -12.48 14.45 12.82
N VAL A 239 -12.22 15.43 13.68
CA VAL A 239 -11.35 15.31 14.83
C VAL A 239 -12.00 15.95 16.04
N TYR A 240 -11.75 15.40 17.22
CA TYR A 240 -12.15 16.01 18.48
C TYR A 240 -10.90 16.47 19.21
N VAL A 241 -10.95 17.66 19.79
CA VAL A 241 -9.92 18.16 20.71
C VAL A 241 -10.54 18.55 22.05
N SER A 242 -9.88 18.18 23.15
CA SER A 242 -10.39 18.44 24.50
C SER A 242 -10.36 19.92 24.88
N GLU A 243 -9.54 20.72 24.20
CA GLU A 243 -9.26 22.13 24.48
C GLU A 243 -8.93 22.86 23.17
N THR A 244 -9.00 24.19 23.19
CA THR A 244 -8.52 25.02 22.08
C THR A 244 -7.03 24.77 21.85
N ASN A 245 -6.64 24.56 20.59
CA ASN A 245 -5.25 24.28 20.24
C ASN A 245 -4.95 24.73 18.80
N SER A 246 -3.68 24.84 18.47
CA SER A 246 -3.21 25.15 17.13
C SER A 246 -1.97 24.35 16.77
N ILE A 247 -1.85 24.01 15.50
CA ILE A 247 -0.67 23.41 14.90
C ILE A 247 -0.32 24.21 13.66
N THR A 248 0.87 24.80 13.67
CA THR A 248 1.36 25.62 12.57
C THR A 248 2.73 25.17 12.11
N GLY A 249 2.96 25.20 10.81
CA GLY A 249 4.28 24.92 10.25
C GLY A 249 4.24 24.96 8.73
N THR A 250 5.39 25.15 8.10
CA THR A 250 5.52 24.96 6.65
C THR A 250 6.85 24.28 6.35
N LYS A 251 6.77 23.21 5.55
CA LYS A 251 7.92 22.46 5.06
C LYS A 251 7.96 22.53 3.54
N SER A 252 9.08 23.00 3.00
CA SER A 252 9.36 22.90 1.57
C SER A 252 9.67 21.45 1.21
N MET A 253 9.13 20.98 0.09
CA MET A 253 9.46 19.67 -0.43
C MET A 253 10.70 19.76 -1.30
N GLU A 254 11.69 18.91 -1.04
CA GLU A 254 12.89 18.80 -1.85
C GLU A 254 12.54 18.25 -3.24
N THR A 255 13.01 18.92 -4.28
CA THR A 255 12.80 18.52 -5.67
C THR A 255 14.09 18.68 -6.49
N ALA A 256 14.09 18.16 -7.71
CA ALA A 256 15.19 18.28 -8.69
C ALA A 256 15.62 19.71 -8.95
N ASN A 257 14.60 20.54 -9.00
CA ASN A 257 14.65 21.87 -9.52
C ASN A 257 14.03 22.74 -8.44
N PRO A 258 14.80 23.59 -7.75
CA PRO A 258 14.28 24.45 -6.69
C PRO A 258 13.07 25.29 -7.13
N ASN A 259 12.92 25.58 -8.43
CA ASN A 259 11.77 26.31 -8.98
C ASN A 259 10.47 25.48 -9.01
N ASP A 260 10.58 24.15 -8.90
CA ASP A 260 9.47 23.21 -8.82
C ASP A 260 9.15 22.80 -7.37
N ALA A 261 9.82 23.41 -6.38
CA ALA A 261 9.61 23.09 -4.99
C ALA A 261 8.12 23.19 -4.60
N GLY A 262 7.65 22.10 -4.01
CA GLY A 262 6.34 22.03 -3.38
C GLY A 262 6.39 22.51 -1.95
N LYS A 263 5.22 22.60 -1.31
CA LYS A 263 5.15 22.86 0.14
C LYS A 263 4.04 22.07 0.82
N ILE A 264 4.31 21.69 2.06
CA ILE A 264 3.34 21.18 3.00
C ILE A 264 3.14 22.26 4.05
N THR A 265 1.92 22.77 4.18
CA THR A 265 1.56 23.79 5.16
C THR A 265 0.54 23.21 6.13
N HIS A 266 0.78 23.43 7.43
CA HIS A 266 -0.19 23.22 8.49
C HIS A 266 -0.61 24.57 9.03
N ASN A 267 -1.90 24.84 8.96
CA ASN A 267 -2.54 26.01 9.53
C ASN A 267 -3.82 25.56 10.25
N LEU A 268 -3.64 24.79 11.31
CA LEU A 268 -4.71 24.14 12.05
C LEU A 268 -5.04 24.98 13.29
N HIS A 269 -6.22 25.56 13.34
CA HIS A 269 -6.75 26.25 14.52
C HIS A 269 -8.00 25.55 15.02
N PHE A 270 -7.85 24.75 16.06
CA PHE A 270 -8.92 23.93 16.62
C PHE A 270 -9.66 24.68 17.72
N LYS A 271 -10.99 24.56 17.72
CA LYS A 271 -11.82 24.88 18.88
C LYS A 271 -11.99 23.64 19.74
N GLN A 272 -12.20 23.80 21.03
CA GLN A 272 -12.63 22.68 21.88
C GLN A 272 -13.87 21.99 21.27
N GLY A 273 -13.87 20.66 21.27
CA GLY A 273 -14.92 19.84 20.70
C GLY A 273 -14.58 19.30 19.31
N TRP A 274 -15.63 19.04 18.52
CA TRP A 274 -15.50 18.52 17.16
C TRP A 274 -15.08 19.60 16.16
N ASN A 275 -14.09 19.26 15.35
CA ASN A 275 -13.58 20.02 14.23
C ASN A 275 -13.50 19.10 13.01
N ILE A 276 -13.23 19.68 11.86
CA ILE A 276 -12.94 19.00 10.61
C ILE A 276 -11.54 19.43 10.19
N ILE A 277 -10.68 18.48 9.90
CA ILE A 277 -9.43 18.73 9.18
C ILE A 277 -9.70 18.58 7.70
N LYS A 278 -9.43 19.64 6.94
CA LYS A 278 -9.41 19.64 5.48
C LYS A 278 -7.97 19.54 5.01
N VAL A 279 -7.70 18.56 4.15
CA VAL A 279 -6.40 18.35 3.53
C VAL A 279 -6.53 18.63 2.04
N LYS A 280 -6.17 19.85 1.64
CA LYS A 280 -6.21 20.30 0.25
C LYS A 280 -4.89 19.97 -0.44
N VAL A 281 -4.98 19.47 -1.65
CA VAL A 281 -3.85 19.18 -2.52
C VAL A 281 -4.00 19.90 -3.85
N SER A 282 -2.89 20.39 -4.40
CA SER A 282 -2.90 21.06 -5.70
C SER A 282 -1.56 20.98 -6.41
N GLY A 283 -1.62 21.03 -7.73
CA GLY A 283 -0.46 21.00 -8.60
C GLY A 283 0.26 19.65 -8.60
N LYS A 284 1.21 19.51 -9.52
CA LYS A 284 1.97 18.28 -9.73
C LYS A 284 3.45 18.57 -9.77
N ILE A 285 4.24 17.64 -9.24
CA ILE A 285 5.69 17.61 -9.38
C ILE A 285 6.16 16.19 -9.69
N ASN A 286 7.30 16.07 -10.37
CA ASN A 286 7.99 14.81 -10.57
C ASN A 286 9.09 14.65 -9.53
N THR A 287 9.00 13.60 -8.71
CA THR A 287 10.06 13.33 -7.73
C THR A 287 11.30 12.76 -8.41
N LEU A 288 12.46 13.35 -8.12
CA LEU A 288 13.78 12.90 -8.61
C LEU A 288 14.02 11.40 -8.42
N ARG A 289 13.65 10.90 -7.23
CA ARG A 289 14.10 9.58 -6.76
C ARG A 289 13.28 8.43 -7.33
N THR A 290 12.05 8.70 -7.78
CA THR A 290 11.11 7.63 -8.18
C THR A 290 10.48 7.83 -9.55
N GLY A 291 10.61 9.02 -10.15
CA GLY A 291 9.93 9.37 -11.40
C GLY A 291 8.39 9.36 -11.28
N LYS A 292 7.86 9.27 -10.05
CA LYS A 292 6.41 9.30 -9.79
C LYS A 292 5.94 10.73 -9.64
N GLU A 293 4.76 10.99 -10.22
CA GLU A 293 4.02 12.22 -9.98
C GLU A 293 3.56 12.26 -8.51
N GLN A 294 3.79 13.40 -7.85
CA GLN A 294 3.27 13.73 -6.53
C GLN A 294 2.58 15.09 -6.56
N TRP A 295 1.76 15.38 -5.55
CA TRP A 295 1.19 16.71 -5.40
C TRP A 295 2.27 17.73 -5.09
N LYS A 296 2.20 18.89 -5.75
CA LYS A 296 3.11 20.01 -5.47
C LYS A 296 2.84 20.59 -4.09
N ASN A 297 1.58 20.86 -3.78
CA ASN A 297 1.21 21.53 -2.55
C ASN A 297 0.22 20.68 -1.75
N LYS A 298 0.40 20.70 -0.42
CA LYS A 298 -0.53 20.11 0.55
C LYS A 298 -0.80 21.12 1.67
N GLU A 299 -2.06 21.42 1.92
CA GLU A 299 -2.48 22.41 2.92
C GLU A 299 -3.46 21.75 3.90
N HIS A 300 -3.15 21.83 5.19
CA HIS A 300 -3.98 21.32 6.27
C HIS A 300 -4.62 22.48 7.02
N THR A 301 -5.95 22.53 7.04
CA THR A 301 -6.72 23.56 7.74
C THR A 301 -7.78 22.92 8.64
N ALA A 302 -8.01 23.51 9.81
CA ALA A 302 -9.09 23.11 10.70
C ALA A 302 -10.32 24.01 10.48
N MET A 303 -11.51 23.43 10.53
CA MET A 303 -12.79 24.12 10.34
C MET A 303 -13.88 23.52 11.21
N THR A 304 -14.95 24.28 11.46
CA THR A 304 -16.06 23.85 12.33
C THR A 304 -17.28 23.34 11.55
N SER A 305 -17.28 23.47 10.23
CA SER A 305 -18.36 23.01 9.34
C SER A 305 -17.76 22.41 8.07
N LEU A 306 -18.52 21.53 7.42
CA LEU A 306 -18.11 20.97 6.13
C LEU A 306 -18.04 22.10 5.08
N PRO A 307 -17.08 22.04 4.14
CA PRO A 307 -17.12 22.92 2.97
C PRO A 307 -18.42 22.72 2.17
N SER A 308 -18.90 23.77 1.51
CA SER A 308 -20.16 23.72 0.74
C SER A 308 -20.10 22.80 -0.48
N ASP A 309 -18.90 22.55 -1.02
CA ASP A 309 -18.65 21.64 -2.14
C ASP A 309 -18.34 20.19 -1.69
N CYS A 310 -18.44 19.91 -0.39
CA CYS A 310 -18.14 18.60 0.17
C CYS A 310 -19.19 17.56 -0.23
N LYS A 311 -18.69 16.37 -0.56
CA LYS A 311 -19.46 15.17 -0.88
C LYS A 311 -18.98 14.02 -0.02
N PHE A 312 -19.86 13.04 0.15
CA PHE A 312 -19.54 11.75 0.73
C PHE A 312 -19.23 10.74 -0.37
N PHE A 313 -18.21 9.93 -0.16
CA PHE A 313 -17.81 8.86 -1.08
C PHE A 313 -17.92 7.53 -0.36
N PHE A 314 -18.91 6.73 -0.75
CA PHE A 314 -19.12 5.39 -0.24
C PHE A 314 -18.39 4.36 -1.12
N LEU A 315 -17.56 3.52 -0.50
CA LEU A 315 -16.87 2.40 -1.15
C LEU A 315 -17.41 1.09 -0.56
N SER A 316 -18.08 0.30 -1.38
CA SER A 316 -18.48 -1.07 -1.03
C SER A 316 -17.47 -2.09 -1.56
N PRO A 317 -17.09 -3.11 -0.78
CA PRO A 317 -16.26 -4.22 -1.25
C PRO A 317 -17.04 -5.21 -2.13
N GLU A 318 -18.38 -5.14 -2.15
CA GLU A 318 -19.25 -6.11 -2.82
C GLU A 318 -19.77 -5.64 -4.20
N ILE A 319 -19.57 -4.37 -4.58
CA ILE A 319 -19.93 -3.88 -5.92
C ILE A 319 -18.97 -4.50 -6.95
N LYS A 320 -19.39 -5.61 -7.54
CA LYS A 320 -18.87 -6.14 -8.79
C LYS A 320 -19.83 -5.67 -9.89
N HIS A 321 -19.38 -4.73 -10.71
CA HIS A 321 -20.09 -4.37 -11.94
C HIS A 321 -19.93 -5.48 -13.00
#